data_AF-A0AAX0B191-F1
#
_entry.id   AF-A0AAX0B191-F1
#
_cell.length_a   1.000
_cell.length_b   1.000
_cell.length_c   1.000
_cell.angle_alpha   90.00
_cell.angle_beta   90.00
_cell.angle_gamma   90.00
#
_symmetry.space_group_name_H-M   'P 1'
#
loop_
_entity.id
_entity.type
_entity.pdbx_description
1 polymer ?
#
loop_
_entity_poly.entity_id
_entity_poly.type
_entity_poly.pdbx_seq_one_letter_code
_entity_poly.pdbx_strand_id
1 'polypeptide(L)'
;MTDKVALIKFPRGSFDHEYSYFTDMNDLVEGNILVVPTSNSYSIGVFSRYSKSKIHMEKAEKWIVKNISPDIKAFEEKMFLGGFD
;
A
#
# COMPACT_ATOMS: atom_id res chain seq x y z
N MET A 1 14.50 -10.08 11.02
CA MET A 1 14.46 -9.00 10.01
C MET A 1 13.52 -9.42 8.91
N THR A 2 12.69 -8.50 8.41
CA THR A 2 11.81 -8.73 7.25
C THR A 2 12.67 -9.04 6.02
N ASP A 3 12.42 -10.14 5.33
CA ASP A 3 13.24 -10.61 4.18
C ASP A 3 12.85 -9.95 2.85
N LYS A 4 11.84 -9.07 2.91
CA LYS A 4 11.29 -8.31 1.80
C LYS A 4 10.68 -7.00 2.31
N VAL A 5 10.55 -6.04 1.40
CA VAL A 5 9.82 -4.79 1.60
C VAL A 5 8.73 -4.66 0.55
N ALA A 6 7.68 -3.91 0.86
CA ALA A 6 6.65 -3.52 -0.09
C ALA A 6 7.09 -2.24 -0.82
N LEU A 7 6.97 -2.26 -2.14
CA LEU A 7 7.16 -1.09 -2.99
C LEU A 7 5.79 -0.46 -3.27
N ILE A 8 5.69 0.85 -3.02
CA ILE A 8 4.45 1.59 -3.06
C ILE A 8 4.60 2.79 -4.00
N LYS A 9 3.60 3.02 -4.83
CA LYS A 9 3.48 4.19 -5.70
C LYS A 9 2.42 5.14 -5.16
N PHE A 10 2.61 6.44 -5.36
CA PHE A 10 1.61 7.44 -5.00
C PHE A 10 0.92 7.96 -6.28
N PRO A 11 -0.43 7.87 -6.40
CA PRO A 11 -1.15 8.21 -7.63
C PRO A 11 -0.98 9.65 -8.09
N ARG A 12 -0.59 10.57 -7.21
CA ARG A 12 -0.39 12.00 -7.50
C ARG A 12 1.07 12.43 -7.53
N GLY A 13 2.02 11.49 -7.45
CA GLY A 13 3.44 11.79 -7.58
C GLY A 13 3.78 12.15 -9.04
N SER A 14 4.60 13.18 -9.25
CA SER A 14 5.03 13.64 -10.59
C SER A 14 5.90 12.62 -11.35
N PHE A 15 6.24 11.48 -10.74
CA PHE A 15 7.03 10.42 -11.34
C PHE A 15 6.53 9.07 -10.84
N ASP A 16 6.69 8.03 -11.67
CA ASP A 16 6.31 6.62 -11.40
C ASP A 16 7.24 5.96 -10.35
N HIS A 17 7.59 6.72 -9.31
CA HIS A 17 8.57 6.36 -8.28
C HIS A 17 7.97 5.37 -7.28
N GLU A 18 8.76 4.33 -6.99
CA GLU A 18 8.48 3.34 -5.96
C GLU A 18 9.15 3.75 -4.64
N TYR A 19 8.39 3.69 -3.55
CA TYR A 19 8.85 3.95 -2.18
C TYR A 19 8.83 2.65 -1.38
N SER A 20 9.89 2.40 -0.61
CA SER A 20 10.06 1.16 0.15
C SER A 20 9.46 1.26 1.55
N TYR A 21 8.61 0.31 1.92
CA TYR A 21 7.99 0.21 3.24
C TYR A 21 8.13 -1.21 3.80
N PHE A 22 8.30 -1.32 5.10
CA PHE A 22 8.21 -2.60 5.79
C PHE A 22 6.76 -3.08 5.88
N THR A 23 6.58 -4.40 5.89
CA THR A 23 5.28 -5.02 6.12
C THR A 23 5.43 -6.48 6.55
N ASP A 24 4.49 -6.93 7.36
CA ASP A 24 4.24 -8.32 7.73
C ASP A 24 3.14 -8.98 6.89
N MET A 25 2.40 -8.20 6.09
CA MET A 25 1.40 -8.70 5.15
C MET A 25 2.09 -9.50 4.03
N ASN A 26 1.52 -10.66 3.70
CA ASN A 26 2.07 -11.59 2.71
C ASN A 26 1.17 -11.80 1.49
N ASP A 27 -0.03 -11.24 1.53
CA ASP A 27 -1.14 -11.41 0.60
C ASP A 27 -1.44 -10.12 -0.20
N LEU A 28 -0.56 -9.11 -0.13
CA LEU A 28 -0.72 -7.90 -0.94
C LEU A 28 -0.57 -8.26 -2.42
N VAL A 29 -1.55 -7.81 -3.20
CA VAL A 29 -1.57 -7.91 -4.67
C VAL A 29 -1.45 -6.52 -5.28
N GLU A 30 -0.81 -6.46 -6.46
CA GLU A 30 -0.62 -5.21 -7.21
C GLU A 30 -1.94 -4.44 -7.32
N GLY A 31 -1.89 -3.13 -7.08
CA GLY A 31 -3.06 -2.28 -7.05
C GLY A 31 -3.76 -2.18 -5.68
N ASN A 32 -3.35 -2.96 -4.66
CA ASN A 32 -3.88 -2.80 -3.32
C ASN A 32 -3.66 -1.38 -2.79
N ILE A 33 -4.71 -0.82 -2.23
CA ILE A 33 -4.75 0.52 -1.65
C ILE A 33 -4.35 0.42 -0.18
N LEU A 34 -3.30 1.15 0.18
CA LEU A 34 -2.64 1.07 1.48
C LEU A 34 -2.62 2.42 2.19
N VAL A 35 -2.81 2.40 3.50
CA VAL A 35 -2.51 3.54 4.37
C VAL A 35 -1.06 3.42 4.83
N VAL A 36 -0.27 4.46 4.59
CA VAL A 36 1.15 4.50 4.96
C VAL A 36 1.53 5.81 5.65
N PRO A 37 2.52 5.79 6.58
CA PRO A 37 3.03 7.00 7.18
C PRO A 37 3.96 7.74 6.21
N THR A 38 3.78 9.04 6.07
CA THR A 38 4.71 9.94 5.39
C THR A 38 5.49 10.76 6.43
N SER A 39 6.15 11.86 6.05
CA SER A 39 7.00 12.61 7.00
C SER A 39 6.23 13.08 8.23
N ASN A 40 5.07 13.73 8.04
CA ASN A 40 4.30 14.36 9.12
C ASN A 40 2.81 13.98 9.11
N SER A 41 2.41 13.00 8.30
CA SER A 41 1.01 12.60 8.14
C SER A 41 0.90 11.15 7.68
N TYR A 42 -0.31 10.73 7.32
CA TYR A 42 -0.57 9.49 6.61
C TYR A 42 -1.02 9.79 5.18
N SER A 43 -0.80 8.85 4.28
CA SER A 43 -1.22 8.97 2.88
C SER A 43 -1.70 7.64 2.34
N ILE A 44 -2.48 7.73 1.26
CA ILE A 44 -2.91 6.57 0.50
C ILE A 44 -1.89 6.29 -0.60
N GLY A 45 -1.29 5.11 -0.53
CA GLY A 45 -0.39 4.58 -1.55
C GLY A 45 -1.00 3.36 -2.23
N VAL A 46 -0.46 3.01 -3.39
CA VAL A 46 -0.83 1.83 -4.17
C VAL A 46 0.32 0.85 -4.13
N PHE A 47 0.07 -0.37 -3.68
CA PHE A 47 1.04 -1.45 -3.71
C PHE A 47 1.41 -1.77 -5.16
N SER A 48 2.71 -1.76 -5.44
CA SER A 48 3.28 -2.17 -6.72
C SER A 48 3.68 -3.65 -6.62
N ARG A 49 4.65 -3.97 -5.77
CA ARG A 49 5.22 -5.32 -5.64
C ARG A 49 6.06 -5.47 -4.38
N TYR A 50 6.41 -6.71 -4.04
CA TYR A 50 7.47 -6.97 -3.06
C TYR A 50 8.86 -6.85 -3.70
N SER A 51 9.85 -6.49 -2.89
CA SER A 51 11.26 -6.47 -3.28
C SER A 51 12.15 -7.05 -2.19
N LYS A 52 13.12 -7.86 -2.60
CA LYS A 52 14.23 -8.36 -1.76
C LYS A 52 15.57 -7.67 -2.08
N SER A 53 15.57 -6.68 -2.97
CA SER A 53 16.78 -5.92 -3.31
C SER A 53 17.32 -5.22 -2.07
N LYS A 54 18.62 -5.38 -1.82
CA LYS A 54 19.31 -4.75 -0.68
C LYS A 54 19.07 -3.24 -0.62
N ILE A 55 19.12 -2.57 -1.78
CA ILE A 55 18.88 -1.11 -1.89
C ILE A 55 17.48 -0.73 -1.40
N HIS A 56 16.46 -1.53 -1.72
CA HIS A 56 15.09 -1.24 -1.27
C HIS A 56 14.90 -1.57 0.20
N MET A 57 15.55 -2.64 0.70
CA MET A 57 15.51 -2.97 2.12
C MET A 57 16.16 -1.88 2.98
N GLU A 58 17.28 -1.30 2.52
CA GLU A 58 17.98 -0.22 3.22
C GLU A 58 17.21 1.12 3.17
N LYS A 59 16.40 1.35 2.13
CA LYS A 59 15.56 2.56 1.99
C LYS A 59 14.26 2.51 2.79
N ALA A 60 13.85 1.33 3.26
CA ALA A 60 12.63 1.22 4.04
C ALA A 60 12.88 1.74 5.46
N GLU A 61 12.11 2.75 5.87
CA GLU A 61 12.20 3.35 7.22
C GLU A 61 10.88 3.21 8.00
N LYS A 62 9.78 2.96 7.31
CA LYS A 62 8.41 3.02 7.86
C LYS A 62 7.63 1.76 7.50
N TRP A 63 6.67 1.42 8.35
CA TRP A 63 5.80 0.25 8.17
C TRP A 63 4.49 0.65 7.52
N ILE A 64 3.93 -0.22 6.67
CA ILE A 64 2.55 -0.08 6.19
C ILE A 64 1.61 -0.18 7.39
N VAL A 65 0.60 0.70 7.46
CA VAL A 65 -0.37 0.73 8.56
C VAL A 65 -1.51 -0.25 8.31
N LYS A 66 -2.12 -0.18 7.13
CA LYS A 66 -3.31 -0.98 6.81
C LYS A 66 -3.50 -1.16 5.30
N ASN A 67 -3.91 -2.35 4.88
CA ASN A 67 -4.53 -2.58 3.57
C ASN A 67 -6.02 -2.26 3.65
N ILE A 68 -6.48 -1.26 2.91
CA ILE A 68 -7.89 -0.82 2.90
C ILE A 68 -8.65 -1.31 1.67
N SER A 69 -8.00 -2.05 0.77
CA SER A 69 -8.66 -2.61 -0.44
C SER A 69 -9.88 -3.47 -0.12
N PRO A 70 -9.86 -4.35 0.91
CA PRO A 70 -11.05 -5.14 1.27
C PRO A 70 -12.21 -4.27 1.74
N ASP A 71 -11.94 -3.22 2.51
CA ASP A 71 -12.96 -2.27 2.99
C ASP A 71 -13.62 -1.53 1.82
N ILE A 72 -12.82 -1.12 0.82
CA ILE A 72 -13.30 -0.45 -0.39
C ILE A 72 -14.18 -1.38 -1.22
N LYS A 73 -13.74 -2.63 -1.46
CA LYS A 73 -14.53 -3.62 -2.20
C LYS A 73 -15.88 -3.89 -1.53
N ALA A 74 -15.89 -4.09 -0.21
CA ALA A 74 -17.12 -4.31 0.54
C ALA A 74 -18.08 -3.11 0.45
N PHE A 75 -17.54 -1.88 0.45
CA PHE A 75 -18.32 -0.67 0.26
C PHE A 75 -18.90 -0.58 -1.17
N GLU A 76 -18.10 -0.84 -2.20
CA GLU A 76 -18.52 -0.83 -3.59
C GLU A 76 -19.58 -1.91 -3.87
N GLU A 77 -19.42 -3.12 -3.33
CA GLU A 77 -20.41 -4.20 -3.42
C GLU A 77 -21.74 -3.80 -2.76
N LYS A 78 -21.70 -3.16 -1.59
CA LYS A 78 -22.89 -2.63 -0.92
C LYS A 78 -23.59 -1.58 -1.79
N MET A 79 -22.83 -0.69 -2.42
CA MET A 79 -23.38 0.33 -3.32
C MET A 79 -23.97 -0.30 -4.60
N PHE A 80 -23.29 -1.31 -5.15
CA PHE A 80 -23.72 -2.01 -6.35
C PHE A 80 -25.03 -2.79 -6.15
N LEU A 81 -25.21 -3.44 -5.00
CA LEU A 81 -26.41 -4.21 -4.67
C LEU A 81 -27.64 -3.34 -4.29
N GLY A 82 -27.59 -2.03 -4.57
CA GLY A 82 -28.70 -1.12 -4.33
C GLY A 82 -28.77 -0.65 -2.89
N GLY A 83 -27.63 -0.29 -2.28
CA GLY A 83 -27.53 0.23 -0.90
C GLY A 83 -28.20 1.60 -0.64
N PHE A 84 -29.29 1.89 -1.34
CA PHE A 84 -30.23 2.99 -1.12
C PHE A 84 -31.61 2.39 -0.80
N ASP A 85 -31.80 2.04 0.47
CA ASP A 85 -33.11 2.11 1.14
C ASP A 85 -32.96 3.08 2.32
#